data_AF-A0A1G4J7E3-F1
#
_entry.id   AF-A0A1G4J7E3-F1
#
_cell.length_a   1.000
_cell.length_b   1.000
_cell.length_c   1.000
_cell.angle_alpha   90.00
_cell.angle_beta   90.00
_cell.angle_gamma   90.00
#
_symmetry.space_group_name_H-M   'P 1'
#
loop_
_entity.id
_entity.type
_entity.pdbx_description
1 polymer ?
#
loop_
_entity_poly.entity_id
_entity_poly.type
_entity_poly.pdbx_seq_one_letter_code
_entity_poly.pdbx_strand_id
1 'polypeptide(L)'
;MSEENNSEVFNKIKTHFPPAKIKKIMQTDEDIGKVSQATPVITGRSLEFFIAMLVNRSGHVAKEMGCRRISGDVMKKTIMTDEKFDFLRELICGENVRNEEEE
;
A
#
# COMPACT_ATOMS: atom_id res chain seq x y z
N MET A 1 13.19 10.73 -13.78
CA MET A 1 12.00 11.60 -13.88
C MET A 1 11.75 12.16 -12.50
N SER A 2 11.75 13.49 -12.41
CA SER A 2 11.89 14.31 -11.21
C SER A 2 10.75 14.12 -10.19
N GLU A 3 11.10 14.28 -8.92
CA GLU A 3 10.24 14.21 -7.72
C GLU A 3 9.04 15.17 -7.75
N GLU A 4 8.99 16.09 -8.70
CA GLU A 4 7.97 17.13 -8.87
C GLU A 4 6.57 16.59 -9.21
N ASN A 5 6.45 15.36 -9.71
CA ASN A 5 5.16 14.82 -10.19
C ASN A 5 4.29 14.16 -9.09
N ASN A 6 4.79 14.05 -7.86
CA ASN A 6 4.06 13.36 -6.79
C ASN A 6 2.93 14.24 -6.20
N SER A 7 3.15 15.54 -6.05
CA SER A 7 2.20 16.46 -5.38
C SER A 7 0.88 16.61 -6.14
N GLU A 8 0.91 16.63 -7.48
CA GLU A 8 -0.29 16.72 -8.32
C GLU A 8 -1.18 15.48 -8.18
N VAL A 9 -0.58 14.30 -8.07
CA VAL A 9 -1.32 13.04 -7.90
C VAL A 9 -2.10 13.09 -6.59
N PHE A 10 -1.47 13.53 -5.50
CA PHE A 10 -2.09 13.62 -4.17
C PHE A 10 -3.20 14.67 -4.07
N ASN A 11 -3.12 15.76 -4.84
CA ASN A 11 -4.16 16.79 -4.90
C ASN A 11 -5.39 16.37 -5.72
N LYS A 12 -5.27 15.36 -6.59
CA LYS A 12 -6.36 14.88 -7.45
C LYS A 12 -7.15 13.71 -6.87
N ILE A 13 -6.73 13.13 -5.72
CA ILE A 13 -7.45 12.03 -5.08
C ILE A 13 -8.74 12.56 -4.46
N LYS A 14 -9.89 12.17 -5.06
CA LYS A 14 -11.25 12.50 -4.58
C LYS A 14 -11.89 11.37 -3.78
N THR A 15 -11.27 10.19 -3.78
CA THR A 15 -11.76 9.05 -3.01
C THR A 15 -11.59 9.36 -1.53
N HIS A 16 -12.64 9.13 -0.74
CA HIS A 16 -12.58 9.29 0.71
C HIS A 16 -13.05 8.01 1.38
N PHE A 17 -12.20 7.45 2.24
CA PHE A 17 -12.55 6.29 3.03
C PHE A 17 -13.43 6.69 4.22
N PRO A 18 -14.58 6.03 4.45
CA PRO A 18 -15.45 6.36 5.56
C PRO A 18 -14.76 6.16 6.92
N PRO A 19 -14.65 7.18 7.79
CA PRO A 19 -13.97 7.07 9.09
C PRO A 19 -14.54 5.94 9.96
N ALA A 20 -15.85 5.70 9.91
CA ALA A 20 -16.50 4.62 10.65
C ALA A 20 -16.05 3.22 10.21
N LYS A 21 -15.77 3.02 8.92
CA LYS A 21 -15.27 1.74 8.38
C LYS A 21 -13.83 1.51 8.80
N ILE A 22 -12.99 2.55 8.70
CA ILE A 22 -11.61 2.50 9.17
C ILE A 22 -11.57 2.18 10.66
N LYS A 23 -12.35 2.90 11.48
CA LYS A 23 -12.46 2.64 12.92
C LYS A 23 -12.86 1.20 13.20
N LYS A 24 -13.84 0.65 12.47
CA LYS A 24 -14.28 -0.74 12.65
C LYS A 24 -13.17 -1.75 12.34
N ILE A 25 -12.34 -1.49 11.33
CA ILE A 25 -11.18 -2.33 10.99
C ILE A 25 -10.09 -2.17 12.05
N MET A 26 -9.80 -0.95 12.50
CA MET A 26 -8.82 -0.74 13.58
C MET A 26 -9.21 -1.50 14.86
N GLN A 27 -10.50 -1.50 15.21
CA GLN A 27 -11.01 -2.20 16.40
C GLN A 27 -11.25 -3.70 16.19
N THR A 28 -10.81 -4.31 15.08
CA THR A 28 -10.71 -5.78 15.02
C THR A 28 -9.51 -6.30 15.79
N ASP A 29 -8.52 -5.42 16.03
CA ASP A 29 -7.44 -5.68 16.96
C ASP A 29 -7.94 -5.51 18.39
N GLU A 30 -7.86 -6.57 19.19
CA GLU A 30 -8.39 -6.61 20.56
C GLU A 30 -7.65 -5.65 21.51
N ASP A 31 -6.41 -5.28 21.18
CA ASP A 31 -5.60 -4.33 21.96
C ASP A 31 -6.00 -2.87 21.71
N ILE A 32 -6.81 -2.60 20.68
CA ILE A 32 -7.26 -1.24 20.32
C ILE A 32 -8.57 -0.89 21.02
N GLY A 33 -8.46 -0.15 22.12
CA GLY A 33 -9.59 0.38 22.89
C GLY A 33 -10.29 1.61 22.25
N LYS A 34 -10.27 2.75 22.95
CA LYS A 34 -10.92 3.98 22.47
C LYS A 34 -10.04 4.69 21.45
N VAL A 35 -10.60 4.99 20.28
CA VAL A 35 -9.93 5.71 19.19
C VAL A 35 -10.48 7.14 19.08
N SER A 36 -9.58 8.13 19.00
CA SER A 36 -9.94 9.53 18.75
C SER A 36 -10.63 9.71 17.39
N GLN A 37 -11.51 10.71 17.25
CA GLN A 37 -12.17 11.01 15.97
C GLN A 37 -11.19 11.40 14.87
N ALA A 38 -10.06 12.02 15.22
CA ALA A 38 -9.06 12.44 14.24
C ALA A 38 -8.31 11.25 13.62
N THR A 39 -8.10 10.16 14.38
CA THR A 39 -7.25 9.05 13.95
C THR A 39 -7.78 8.37 12.68
N PRO A 40 -9.04 7.93 12.58
CA PRO A 40 -9.54 7.29 11.37
C PRO A 40 -9.57 8.22 10.16
N VAL A 41 -9.75 9.53 10.37
CA VAL A 41 -9.74 10.53 9.29
C VAL A 41 -8.33 10.64 8.68
N ILE A 42 -7.31 10.78 9.52
CA ILE A 42 -5.91 10.85 9.08
C ILE A 42 -5.50 9.54 8.44
N THR A 43 -5.83 8.40 9.04
CA THR A 43 -5.57 7.07 8.45
C THR A 43 -6.21 6.93 7.08
N GLY A 44 -7.44 7.43 6.88
CA GLY A 44 -8.10 7.42 5.56
C GLY A 44 -7.30 8.17 4.51
N ARG A 45 -6.80 9.37 4.84
CA ARG A 45 -5.93 10.15 3.95
C ARG A 45 -4.59 9.47 3.70
N SER A 46 -4.00 8.83 4.71
CA SER A 46 -2.77 8.04 4.54
C SER A 46 -2.99 6.83 3.63
N LEU A 47 -4.15 6.15 3.72
CA LEU A 47 -4.49 5.02 2.85
C LEU A 47 -4.64 5.45 1.38
N GLU A 48 -5.22 6.63 1.13
CA GLU A 48 -5.27 7.22 -0.22
C GLU A 48 -3.86 7.40 -0.81
N PHE A 49 -2.94 7.97 -0.03
CA PHE A 49 -1.54 8.16 -0.45
C PHE A 49 -0.81 6.84 -0.65
N PHE A 50 -1.02 5.89 0.26
CA PHE A 50 -0.45 4.56 0.18
C PHE A 50 -0.86 3.84 -1.11
N ILE A 51 -2.15 3.85 -1.45
CA ILE A 51 -2.64 3.21 -2.68
C ILE A 51 -2.04 3.88 -3.93
N ALA A 52 -2.00 5.22 -3.95
CA ALA A 52 -1.40 5.95 -5.06
C ALA A 52 0.08 5.59 -5.24
N MET A 53 0.84 5.51 -4.13
CA MET A 53 2.24 5.12 -4.13
C MET A 53 2.43 3.68 -4.64
N LEU A 54 1.64 2.73 -4.15
CA LEU A 54 1.70 1.32 -4.55
C LEU A 54 1.38 1.13 -6.03
N VAL A 55 0.31 1.78 -6.52
CA VAL A 55 -0.09 1.72 -7.94
C VAL A 55 0.96 2.36 -8.83
N ASN A 56 1.52 3.51 -8.42
CA ASN A 56 2.57 4.18 -9.17
C ASN A 56 3.82 3.29 -9.30
N ARG A 57 4.32 2.75 -8.20
CA ARG A 57 5.48 1.85 -8.20
C ARG A 57 5.22 0.58 -9.01
N SER A 58 4.04 -0.03 -8.84
CA SER A 58 3.62 -1.20 -9.63
C SER A 58 3.55 -0.89 -11.13
N GLY A 59 3.14 0.32 -11.50
CA GLY A 59 3.15 0.77 -12.89
C GLY A 59 4.55 0.90 -13.49
N HIS A 60 5.55 1.31 -12.69
CA HIS A 60 6.95 1.31 -13.11
C HIS A 60 7.48 -0.11 -13.33
N VAL A 61 7.23 -1.01 -12.37
CA VAL A 61 7.64 -2.43 -12.48
C VAL A 61 6.95 -3.11 -13.66
N ALA A 62 5.68 -2.83 -13.91
CA ALA A 62 4.96 -3.35 -15.10
C ALA A 62 5.67 -2.95 -16.39
N LYS A 63 6.08 -1.68 -16.53
CA LYS A 63 6.80 -1.18 -17.71
C LYS A 63 8.16 -1.85 -17.88
N GLU A 64 8.91 -2.04 -16.79
CA GLU A 64 10.19 -2.75 -16.80
C GLU A 64 10.02 -4.22 -17.23
N MET A 65 8.90 -4.84 -16.86
CA MET A 65 8.54 -6.21 -17.27
C MET A 65 7.91 -6.27 -18.68
N GLY A 66 7.83 -5.16 -19.42
CA GLY A 66 7.18 -5.11 -20.74
C GLY A 66 5.65 -5.32 -20.69
N CYS A 67 5.05 -5.23 -19.51
CA CYS A 67 3.63 -5.45 -19.27
C CYS A 67 2.83 -4.14 -19.35
N ARG A 68 1.65 -4.20 -19.98
CA ARG A 68 0.72 -3.06 -20.04
C ARG A 68 -0.29 -3.01 -18.88
N ARG A 69 -0.32 -4.05 -18.03
CA ARG A 69 -1.27 -4.21 -16.93
C ARG A 69 -0.51 -4.57 -15.66
N ILE A 70 -0.99 -4.09 -14.51
CA ILE A 70 -0.51 -4.51 -13.20
C ILE A 70 -1.19 -5.86 -12.90
N SER A 71 -0.44 -6.95 -13.03
CA SER A 71 -0.84 -8.31 -12.67
C SER A 71 -0.43 -8.65 -11.23
N GLY A 72 -0.85 -9.81 -10.74
CA GLY A 72 -0.39 -10.35 -9.45
C GLY A 72 1.13 -10.48 -9.38
N ASP A 73 1.79 -10.93 -10.44
CA ASP A 73 3.25 -11.07 -10.50
C ASP A 73 3.97 -9.73 -10.45
N VAL A 74 3.44 -8.71 -11.14
CA VAL A 74 3.96 -7.33 -11.05
C VAL A 74 3.85 -6.82 -9.62
N MET A 75 2.71 -7.06 -8.96
CA MET A 75 2.50 -6.65 -7.58
C MET A 75 3.47 -7.37 -6.63
N LYS A 76 3.64 -8.69 -6.78
CA LYS A 76 4.59 -9.48 -6.02
C LYS A 76 6.01 -8.93 -6.18
N LYS A 77 6.47 -8.72 -7.41
CA LYS A 77 7.80 -8.13 -7.68
C LYS A 77 7.97 -6.74 -7.08
N THR A 78 6.93 -5.90 -7.17
CA THR A 78 6.92 -4.55 -6.60
C THR A 78 7.13 -4.59 -5.09
N ILE A 79 6.38 -5.44 -4.39
CA ILE A 79 6.49 -5.64 -2.94
C ILE A 79 7.85 -6.23 -2.57
N MET A 80 8.39 -7.14 -3.39
CA MET A 80 9.71 -7.75 -3.14
C MET A 80 10.89 -6.78 -3.32
N THR A 81 10.72 -5.72 -4.12
CA THR A 81 11.82 -4.82 -4.49
C THR A 81 11.85 -3.53 -3.65
N ASP A 82 10.73 -3.13 -3.04
CA ASP A 82 10.63 -1.88 -2.30
C ASP A 82 10.35 -2.15 -0.82
N GLU A 83 11.32 -1.84 0.04
CA GLU A 83 11.27 -2.06 1.50
C GLU A 83 10.09 -1.35 2.17
N LYS A 84 9.55 -0.27 1.58
CA LYS A 84 8.38 0.42 2.14
C LYS A 84 7.12 -0.45 2.12
N PHE A 85 7.09 -1.50 1.30
CA PHE A 85 5.98 -2.44 1.19
C PHE A 85 6.24 -3.76 1.93
N ASP A 86 7.27 -3.83 2.77
CA ASP A 86 7.68 -5.06 3.45
C ASP A 86 6.55 -5.70 4.28
N PHE A 87 5.73 -4.87 4.91
CA PHE A 87 4.55 -5.30 5.68
C PHE A 87 3.50 -6.08 4.86
N LEU A 88 3.59 -6.08 3.51
CA LEU A 88 2.71 -6.84 2.62
C LEU A 88 3.30 -8.18 2.18
N ARG A 89 4.59 -8.45 2.43
CA ARG A 89 5.28 -9.64 1.92
C ARG A 89 4.61 -10.92 2.40
N GLU A 90 4.40 -11.02 3.70
CA GLU A 90 3.80 -12.19 4.33
C GLU A 90 2.39 -12.47 3.75
N LEU A 91 1.59 -11.42 3.58
CA LEU A 91 0.23 -11.53 3.06
C LEU A 91 0.16 -11.93 1.58
N ILE A 92 1.07 -11.42 0.74
CA ILE A 92 0.99 -11.55 -0.72
C ILE A 92 1.85 -12.69 -1.26
N CYS A 93 2.95 -13.02 -0.58
CA CYS A 93 3.90 -14.02 -1.06
C CYS A 93 3.79 -15.37 -0.32
N GLY A 94 3.07 -15.41 0.80
CA GLY A 94 2.97 -16.57 1.68
C GLY A 94 4.28 -16.89 2.39
N GLU A 95 4.27 -17.91 3.26
CA GLU A 95 5.42 -18.34 4.07
C GLU A 95 6.66 -18.75 3.26
N ASN A 96 6.53 -18.93 1.94
CA ASN A 96 7.61 -19.40 1.07
C ASN A 96 8.76 -18.40 0.85
N VAL A 97 8.67 -17.15 1.34
CA VAL A 97 9.74 -16.13 1.14
C VAL A 97 10.76 -16.11 2.29
N ARG A 98 10.44 -16.66 3.47
CA ARG A 98 11.42 -16.70 4.58
C ARG A 98 12.53 -17.73 4.36
N ASN A 99 12.37 -18.65 3.42
CA ASN A 99 13.31 -19.76 3.20
C ASN A 99 14.46 -19.43 2.23
N GLU A 100 14.47 -18.26 1.57
CA GLU A 100 15.52 -17.92 0.59
C GLU A 100 16.62 -17.01 1.18
N GLU A 101 16.50 -16.53 2.42
CA GLU A 101 17.52 -15.70 3.08
C GLU A 101 18.45 -16.51 4.02
N GLU A 102 18.26 -17.82 4.14
CA GLU A 102 19.07 -18.72 5.00
C GLU A 102 20.00 -19.71 4.26
N GLU A 103 20.19 -19.60 2.94
CA GLU A 103 21.20 -20.38 2.18
C GLU A 103 22.42 -19.56 1.71
#